data_AF-A0A5B6X1C5-F1
#
_entry.id   AF-A0A5B6X1C5-F1
#
_cell.length_a   1.000
_cell.length_b   1.000
_cell.length_c   1.000
_cell.angle_alpha   90.00
_cell.angle_beta   90.00
_cell.angle_gamma   90.00
#
_symmetry.space_group_name_H-M   'P 1'
#
loop_
_entity.id
_entity.type
_entity.pdbx_description
1 polymer ?
#
loop_
_entity_poly.entity_id
_entity_poly.type
_entity_poly.pdbx_seq_one_letter_code
_entity_poly.pdbx_strand_id
1 'polypeptide(L)'
;MMSNWYTEYVRANSNSQPPPPPPIPQPVLVVAQDDDPERAEFWLENLMRVFNELSYTPEESLKCAVSLLRDWAYHWWQTLTLVVPRERVTWDFFLEEFRKKYIS
;
A
#
# COMPACT_ATOMS: atom_id res chain seq x y z
N MET A 1 18.93 -25.43 -1.36
CA MET A 1 20.27 -24.84 -1.14
C MET A 1 20.36 -24.41 0.31
N MET A 2 21.33 -24.90 1.08
CA MET A 2 21.53 -24.48 2.47
C MET A 2 21.93 -23.01 2.48
N SER A 3 21.24 -22.22 3.28
CA SER A 3 21.49 -20.79 3.44
C SER A 3 22.89 -20.52 3.99
N ASN A 4 23.50 -19.41 3.58
CA ASN A 4 24.83 -19.01 4.05
C ASN A 4 24.91 -18.90 5.58
N TRP A 5 23.81 -18.52 6.24
CA TRP A 5 23.72 -18.43 7.70
C TRP A 5 23.93 -19.77 8.40
N TYR A 6 23.45 -20.88 7.81
CA TYR A 6 23.56 -22.21 8.40
C TYR A 6 25.01 -22.70 8.37
N THR A 7 25.70 -22.43 7.27
CA THR A 7 27.12 -22.78 7.08
C THR A 7 28.02 -22.00 8.04
N GLU A 8 27.75 -20.72 8.27
CA GLU A 8 28.51 -19.89 9.21
C GLU A 8 28.27 -20.31 10.68
N TYR A 9 27.04 -20.64 11.05
CA TYR A 9 26.70 -21.11 12.40
C TYR A 9 27.42 -22.42 12.76
N VAL A 10 27.35 -23.41 11.87
CA VAL A 10 28.01 -24.72 12.07
C VAL A 10 29.53 -24.57 12.15
N ARG A 11 30.12 -23.65 11.37
CA ARG A 11 31.56 -23.36 11.41
C ARG A 11 31.98 -22.69 12.71
N ALA A 12 31.16 -21.78 13.25
CA ALA A 12 31.51 -21.01 14.43
C ALA A 12 31.33 -21.78 15.75
N ASN A 13 30.57 -22.89 15.76
CA ASN A 13 30.13 -23.50 17.01
C ASN A 13 30.14 -25.03 16.97
N SER A 14 31.30 -25.63 17.24
CA SER A 14 31.57 -27.05 17.01
C SER A 14 30.86 -28.05 17.94
N ASN A 15 30.08 -27.60 18.94
CA ASN A 15 29.46 -28.46 19.97
C ASN A 15 27.96 -28.18 20.23
N SER A 16 27.20 -27.58 19.31
CA SER A 16 25.88 -27.00 19.64
C SER A 16 24.66 -27.70 19.04
N GLN A 17 23.58 -27.69 19.85
CA GLN A 17 22.20 -28.04 19.47
C GLN A 17 21.74 -27.32 18.19
N PRO A 18 20.70 -27.86 17.50
CA PRO A 18 20.16 -27.24 16.29
C PRO A 18 19.87 -25.75 16.53
N PRO A 19 20.28 -24.86 15.61
CA PRO A 19 20.07 -23.44 15.77
C PRO A 19 18.57 -23.15 15.96
N PRO A 20 18.20 -22.13 16.76
CA PRO A 20 16.82 -21.64 16.77
C PRO A 20 16.41 -21.34 15.32
N PRO A 21 15.13 -21.55 14.95
CA PRO A 21 14.68 -21.24 13.60
C PRO A 21 15.13 -19.82 13.24
N PRO A 22 15.69 -19.61 12.03
CA PRO A 22 16.10 -18.27 11.63
C PRO A 22 14.90 -17.35 11.81
N PRO A 23 15.08 -16.09 12.27
CA PRO A 23 14.03 -15.11 12.11
C PRO A 23 13.60 -15.21 10.66
N ILE A 24 12.33 -15.57 10.42
CA ILE A 24 11.75 -15.45 9.09
C ILE A 24 12.15 -14.06 8.62
N PRO A 25 12.64 -13.88 7.38
CA PRO A 25 12.77 -12.55 6.83
C PRO A 25 11.36 -11.95 6.91
N GLN A 26 11.09 -11.24 8.00
CA GLN A 26 10.04 -10.25 8.04
C GLN A 26 10.35 -9.45 6.78
N PRO A 27 9.42 -9.32 5.83
CA PRO A 27 9.64 -8.39 4.73
C PRO A 27 10.03 -7.10 5.41
N VAL A 28 11.32 -6.77 5.35
CA VAL A 28 11.80 -5.45 5.72
C VAL A 28 10.97 -4.62 4.79
N LEU A 29 10.00 -3.93 5.38
CA LEU A 29 9.11 -3.03 4.71
C LEU A 29 10.00 -1.85 4.30
N VAL A 30 10.90 -2.09 3.34
CA VAL A 30 11.32 -1.08 2.39
C VAL A 30 10.10 -0.90 1.49
N VAL A 31 9.02 -0.39 2.09
CA VAL A 31 8.14 0.48 1.33
C VAL A 31 9.07 1.63 1.01
N ALA A 32 9.70 1.54 -0.17
CA ALA A 32 9.85 2.74 -0.94
C ALA A 32 8.46 3.34 -0.93
N GLN A 33 8.30 4.41 -0.15
CA GLN A 33 7.18 5.31 -0.25
C GLN A 33 6.93 5.45 -1.75
N ASP A 34 5.79 4.94 -2.22
CA ASP A 34 5.39 5.07 -3.61
C ASP A 34 4.94 6.53 -3.86
N ASP A 35 5.73 7.47 -3.34
CA ASP A 35 5.62 8.92 -3.41
C ASP A 35 6.20 9.36 -4.76
N ASP A 36 5.83 8.66 -5.84
CA ASP A 36 6.09 9.07 -7.21
C ASP A 36 4.83 9.76 -7.75
N PRO A 37 4.83 11.10 -7.83
CA PRO A 37 3.67 11.88 -8.27
C PRO A 37 3.20 11.48 -9.67
N GLU A 38 4.11 11.16 -10.59
CA GLU A 38 3.75 10.79 -11.96
C GLU A 38 2.99 9.46 -12.00
N ARG A 39 3.43 8.48 -11.18
CA ARG A 39 2.74 7.20 -11.06
C ARG A 39 1.39 7.32 -10.37
N ALA A 40 1.28 8.17 -9.35
CA ALA A 40 0.02 8.44 -8.68
C ALA A 40 -0.98 9.14 -9.61
N GLU A 41 -0.52 10.10 -10.40
CA GLU A 41 -1.34 10.78 -11.41
C GLU A 41 -1.80 9.81 -12.50
N PHE A 42 -0.89 9.02 -13.07
CA PHE A 42 -1.24 8.02 -14.08
C PHE A 42 -2.26 7.00 -13.57
N TRP A 43 -2.10 6.53 -12.33
CA TRP A 43 -3.06 5.63 -11.70
C TRP A 43 -4.45 6.27 -11.59
N LEU A 44 -4.51 7.54 -11.17
CA LEU A 44 -5.76 8.28 -11.02
C LEU A 44 -6.46 8.53 -12.35
N GLU A 45 -5.72 8.96 -13.37
CA GLU A 45 -6.25 9.17 -14.72
C GLU A 45 -6.81 7.88 -15.33
N ASN A 46 -6.12 6.75 -15.13
CA ASN A 46 -6.59 5.47 -15.60
C ASN A 46 -7.91 5.05 -14.93
N LEU A 47 -8.05 5.27 -13.62
CA LEU A 47 -9.32 5.03 -12.92
C LEU A 47 -10.44 5.91 -13.45
N MET A 48 -10.19 7.20 -13.61
CA MET A 48 -11.18 8.14 -14.14
C MET A 48 -11.64 7.73 -15.54
N ARG A 49 -10.73 7.30 -16.41
CA ARG A 49 -11.06 6.78 -17.74
C ARG A 49 -11.96 5.55 -17.66
N VAL A 50 -11.57 4.54 -16.87
CA VAL A 50 -12.34 3.29 -16.73
C VAL A 50 -13.74 3.57 -16.16
N PHE A 51 -13.86 4.43 -15.14
CA PHE A 51 -15.15 4.76 -14.54
C PHE A 51 -16.06 5.53 -15.50
N ASN A 52 -15.50 6.42 -16.31
CA ASN A 52 -16.25 7.12 -17.36
C ASN A 52 -16.75 6.15 -18.43
N GLU A 53 -15.90 5.25 -18.91
CA GLU A 53 -16.26 4.23 -19.91
C GLU A 53 -17.37 3.29 -19.40
N LEU A 54 -17.30 2.91 -18.13
CA LEU A 54 -18.29 2.04 -17.49
C LEU A 54 -19.52 2.80 -16.98
N SER A 55 -19.57 4.13 -17.13
CA SER A 55 -20.65 4.99 -16.62
C SER A 55 -20.93 4.81 -15.12
N TYR A 56 -19.88 4.67 -14.31
CA TYR A 56 -20.00 4.55 -12.86
C TYR A 56 -20.56 5.84 -12.25
N THR A 57 -21.44 5.68 -11.27
CA THR A 57 -21.86 6.82 -10.43
C THR A 57 -20.70 7.27 -9.53
N PRO A 58 -20.72 8.50 -8.99
CA PRO A 58 -19.72 8.95 -8.02
C PRO A 58 -19.60 8.03 -6.79
N GLU A 59 -20.72 7.46 -6.32
CA GLU A 59 -20.73 6.55 -5.18
C GLU A 59 -20.04 5.21 -5.50
N GLU A 60 -20.31 4.64 -6.69
CA GLU A 60 -19.65 3.42 -7.16
C GLU A 60 -18.16 3.63 -7.41
N SER A 61 -17.81 4.78 -8.02
CA SER A 61 -16.43 5.19 -8.29
C SER A 61 -15.63 5.28 -7.00
N LEU A 62 -16.19 5.92 -5.96
CA LEU A 62 -15.55 6.02 -4.66
C LEU A 62 -15.33 4.64 -4.02
N LYS A 63 -16.36 3.80 -3.96
CA LYS A 63 -16.24 2.45 -3.39
C LYS A 63 -15.18 1.63 -4.12
N CYS A 64 -15.16 1.71 -5.45
CA CYS A 64 -14.20 0.99 -6.28
C CYS A 64 -12.77 1.51 -6.07
N ALA A 65 -12.55 2.82 -6.16
CA ALA A 65 -11.22 3.41 -5.96
C ALA A 65 -10.64 3.08 -4.58
N VAL A 66 -11.46 3.17 -3.51
CA VAL A 66 -11.04 2.81 -2.16
C VAL A 66 -10.66 1.34 -2.05
N SER A 67 -11.38 0.44 -2.74
CA SER A 67 -11.06 -0.98 -2.77
C SER A 67 -9.77 -1.31 -3.53
N LEU A 68 -9.31 -0.41 -4.41
CA LEU A 68 -8.09 -0.56 -5.20
C LEU A 68 -6.86 0.03 -4.51
N LEU A 69 -7.04 0.84 -3.45
CA LEU A 69 -5.93 1.33 -2.63
C LEU A 69 -5.20 0.16 -1.97
N ARG A 70 -3.89 0.29 -1.80
CA ARG A 70 -3.03 -0.72 -1.17
C ARG A 70 -2.26 -0.14 -0.01
N ASP A 71 -1.96 -0.98 0.96
CA ASP A 71 -1.05 -0.72 2.08
C ASP A 71 -1.25 0.67 2.72
N TRP A 72 -0.25 1.54 2.60
CA TRP A 72 -0.25 2.87 3.18
C TRP A 72 -1.33 3.80 2.65
N ALA A 73 -1.70 3.68 1.37
CA ALA A 73 -2.76 4.50 0.80
C ALA A 73 -4.13 4.11 1.35
N TYR A 74 -4.36 2.82 1.55
CA TYR A 74 -5.58 2.35 2.19
C TYR A 74 -5.66 2.80 3.66
N HIS A 75 -4.58 2.64 4.42
CA HIS A 75 -4.53 3.08 5.82
C HIS A 75 -4.68 4.60 5.99
N TRP A 76 -4.05 5.38 5.11
CA TRP A 76 -4.22 6.83 5.06
C TRP A 76 -5.69 7.20 4.82
N TRP A 77 -6.32 6.59 3.81
CA TRP A 77 -7.73 6.85 3.51
C TRP A 77 -8.65 6.48 4.68
N GLN A 78 -8.46 5.31 5.30
CA GLN A 78 -9.22 4.91 6.48
C GLN A 78 -9.10 5.94 7.60
N THR A 79 -7.88 6.40 7.91
CA THR A 79 -7.64 7.41 8.96
C THR A 79 -8.33 8.74 8.64
N LEU A 80 -8.29 9.18 7.38
CA LEU A 80 -8.96 10.39 6.94
C LEU A 80 -10.49 10.29 7.12
N THR A 81 -11.08 9.14 6.79
CA THR A 81 -12.52 8.93 6.96
C THR A 81 -12.97 8.86 8.42
N LEU A 82 -12.06 8.63 9.38
CA LEU A 82 -12.39 8.68 10.82
C LEU A 82 -12.55 10.11 11.34
N VAL A 83 -11.92 11.10 10.69
CA VAL A 83 -11.93 12.51 11.13
C VAL A 83 -12.85 13.40 10.30
N VAL A 84 -13.38 12.87 9.18
CA VAL A 84 -14.28 13.57 8.26
C VAL A 84 -15.71 13.05 8.45
N PRO A 85 -16.73 13.92 8.60
CA PRO A 85 -18.13 13.50 8.63
C PRO A 85 -18.49 12.68 7.39
N ARG A 86 -19.27 11.61 7.58
CA ARG A 86 -19.61 10.67 6.51
C ARG A 86 -20.24 11.35 5.29
N GLU A 87 -21.02 12.39 5.50
CA GLU A 87 -21.72 13.15 4.47
C GLU A 87 -20.76 13.92 3.54
N ARG A 88 -19.53 14.16 4.00
CA ARG A 88 -18.49 14.83 3.23
C ARG A 88 -17.58 13.87 2.46
N VAL A 89 -17.67 12.56 2.74
CA VAL A 89 -16.85 11.54 2.06
C VAL A 89 -17.47 11.21 0.70
N THR A 90 -17.17 12.04 -0.30
CA THR A 90 -17.64 11.91 -1.68
C THR A 90 -16.49 11.57 -2.63
N TRP A 91 -16.81 11.28 -3.90
CA TRP A 91 -15.80 11.09 -4.95
C TRP A 91 -14.93 12.34 -5.15
N ASP A 92 -15.53 13.52 -5.18
CA ASP A 92 -14.79 14.78 -5.33
C ASP A 92 -13.85 15.03 -4.15
N PHE A 93 -14.30 14.71 -2.93
CA PHE A 93 -13.46 14.79 -1.73
C PHE A 93 -12.28 13.82 -1.81
N PHE A 94 -12.50 12.59 -2.29
CA PHE A 94 -11.42 11.62 -2.53
C PHE A 94 -10.41 12.17 -3.54
N LEU A 95 -10.86 12.71 -4.67
CA LEU A 95 -9.97 13.29 -5.69
C LEU A 95 -9.11 14.41 -5.11
N GLU A 96 -9.71 15.35 -4.38
CA GLU A 96 -8.99 16.48 -3.79
C GLU A 96 -7.90 16.01 -2.81
N GLU A 97 -8.26 15.18 -1.84
CA GLU A 97 -7.33 14.74 -0.81
C GLU A 97 -6.28 13.76 -1.36
N PHE A 98 -6.63 12.93 -2.35
CA PHE A 98 -5.66 12.06 -3.02
C PHE A 98 -4.63 12.86 -3.81
N ARG A 99 -5.06 13.83 -4.63
CA ARG A 99 -4.15 14.69 -5.41
C ARG A 99 -3.23 15.48 -4.49
N LYS A 100 -3.76 16.06 -3.42
CA LYS A 100 -3.00 16.78 -2.40
C LYS A 100 -1.98 15.91 -1.68
N LYS A 101 -2.29 14.63 -1.45
CA LYS A 101 -1.42 13.71 -0.71
C LYS A 101 -0.31 13.10 -1.55
N TYR A 102 -0.59 12.77 -2.81
CA TYR A 102 0.29 11.94 -3.64
C TYR A 102 0.83 12.63 -4.89
N ILE A 103 0.24 13.74 -5.35
CA ILE A 103 0.61 14.40 -6.61
C ILE A 103 1.22 15.80 -6.37
N SER A 104 0.84 16.47 -5.28
CA SER A 104 1.32 17.83 -4.93
C SER A 104 2.70 17.84 -4.25
#